data_AF-A0A2B0XJQ7-F1
#
_entry.id   AF-A0A2B0XJQ7-F1
#
_cell.length_a   1.000
_cell.length_b   1.000
_cell.length_c   1.000
_cell.angle_alpha   90.00
_cell.angle_beta   90.00
_cell.angle_gamma   90.00
#
_symmetry.space_group_name_H-M   'P 1'
#
loop_
_entity.id
_entity.type
_entity.pdbx_description
1 polymer ?
#
loop_
_entity_poly.entity_id
_entity_poly.type
_entity_poly.pdbx_seq_one_letter_code
_entity_poly.pdbx_strand_id
1 'polypeptide(L)'
;QLEDQETRNALYNGPLNRVCINLARHNSFCKMWGIPEPDEEEMGGAIPKRLAENNLYRKMQDVELVLRFFAFRHIEKWDRITLKEYLNLFLQQGNLLNDNVLDSYQVLFRDTSDLVYEIFEEHAFCLFRVRENSWKMYNRPTKVVYDPMMYVMSTYLDCKDELIEQKDRIRTDIEEFYKDHYDEFGGRNTGKNDVIGRIELLNEFFSKYLVGR
;
A
#
# COMPACT_ATOMS: atom_id res chain seq x y z
N GLN A 1 -5.13 -0.69 25.14
CA GLN A 1 -3.86 -0.02 24.83
C GLN A 1 -3.97 0.44 23.39
N LEU A 2 -3.65 1.70 23.08
CA LEU A 2 -3.72 2.23 21.71
C LEU A 2 -2.63 1.57 20.85
N GLU A 3 -2.96 1.29 19.59
CA GLU A 3 -2.01 0.81 18.59
C GLU A 3 -1.03 1.93 18.21
N ASP A 4 0.08 1.55 17.56
CA ASP A 4 1.18 2.46 17.26
C ASP A 4 0.78 3.65 16.37
N GLN A 5 -0.16 3.45 15.44
CA GLN A 5 -0.66 4.53 14.57
C GLN A 5 -1.70 5.41 15.27
N GLU A 6 -2.54 4.86 16.16
CA GLU A 6 -3.44 5.65 17.01
C GLU A 6 -2.63 6.59 17.90
N THR A 7 -1.53 6.10 18.47
CA THR A 7 -0.60 6.90 19.27
C THR A 7 0.09 7.98 18.44
N ARG A 8 0.54 7.68 17.21
CA ARG A 8 1.11 8.68 16.29
C ARG A 8 0.12 9.78 15.94
N ASN A 9 -1.11 9.42 15.60
CA ASN A 9 -2.15 10.40 15.25
C ASN A 9 -2.49 11.31 16.43
N ALA A 10 -2.49 10.78 17.66
CA ALA A 10 -2.69 11.58 18.87
C ALA A 10 -1.51 12.52 19.18
N LEU A 11 -0.28 12.12 18.86
CA LEU A 11 0.94 12.88 19.20
C LEU A 11 1.43 13.82 18.10
N TYR A 12 1.16 13.52 16.82
CA TYR A 12 1.74 14.20 15.66
C TYR A 12 0.68 14.61 14.64
N ASN A 13 -0.21 15.52 15.02
CA ASN A 13 -1.26 16.06 14.13
C ASN A 13 -0.75 17.14 13.15
N GLY A 14 0.34 16.84 12.42
CA GLY A 14 0.95 17.75 11.46
C GLY A 14 0.45 17.60 10.03
N PRO A 15 0.98 18.39 9.08
CA PRO A 15 0.54 18.41 7.68
C PRO A 15 0.57 17.04 6.98
N LEU A 16 1.68 16.29 7.07
CA LEU A 16 1.77 14.96 6.45
C LEU A 16 0.77 13.98 7.08
N ASN A 17 0.56 14.06 8.39
CA ASN A 17 -0.41 13.19 9.05
C ASN A 17 -1.83 13.40 8.52
N ARG A 18 -2.23 14.66 8.30
CA ARG A 18 -3.53 15.00 7.67
C ARG A 18 -3.62 14.48 6.24
N VAL A 19 -2.54 14.60 5.47
CA VAL A 19 -2.47 14.01 4.12
C VAL A 19 -2.68 12.50 4.17
N CYS A 20 -2.02 11.78 5.07
CA CYS A 20 -2.20 10.33 5.21
C CYS A 20 -3.64 9.95 5.59
N ILE A 21 -4.27 10.68 6.52
CA ILE A 21 -5.68 10.46 6.89
C ILE A 21 -6.60 10.66 5.68
N ASN A 22 -6.40 11.73 4.92
CA ASN A 22 -7.23 12.04 3.75
C ASN A 22 -7.06 10.97 2.65
N LEU A 23 -5.83 10.56 2.36
CA LEU A 23 -5.53 9.57 1.33
C LEU A 23 -5.96 8.15 1.71
N ALA A 24 -6.05 7.82 3.01
CA ALA A 24 -6.60 6.55 3.48
C ALA A 24 -8.09 6.37 3.13
N ARG A 25 -8.76 7.47 2.75
CA ARG A 25 -10.13 7.50 2.23
C ARG A 25 -10.17 7.59 0.69
N HIS A 26 -9.09 7.34 -0.03
CA HIS A 26 -9.17 7.28 -1.50
C HIS A 26 -9.94 6.02 -1.95
N ASN A 27 -10.87 6.16 -2.90
CA ASN A 27 -11.83 5.09 -3.25
C ASN A 27 -11.14 3.79 -3.67
N SER A 28 -10.21 3.86 -4.64
CA SER A 28 -9.46 2.71 -5.14
C SER A 28 -8.70 2.00 -4.02
N PHE A 29 -8.08 2.78 -3.12
CA PHE A 29 -7.39 2.25 -1.95
C PHE A 29 -8.34 1.55 -0.98
N CYS A 30 -9.50 2.14 -0.69
CA CYS A 30 -10.52 1.53 0.18
C CYS A 30 -10.98 0.18 -0.37
N LYS A 31 -11.28 0.11 -1.67
CA LYS A 31 -11.72 -1.12 -2.33
C LYS A 31 -10.67 -2.24 -2.24
N MET A 32 -9.42 -1.94 -2.59
CA MET A 32 -8.32 -2.92 -2.53
C MET A 32 -8.03 -3.44 -1.12
N TRP A 33 -8.38 -2.67 -0.08
CA TRP A 33 -8.22 -3.06 1.33
C TRP A 33 -9.50 -3.59 1.98
N GLY A 34 -10.62 -3.65 1.27
CA GLY A 34 -11.92 -4.02 1.84
C GLY A 34 -12.38 -3.06 2.95
N ILE A 35 -11.97 -1.79 2.86
CA ILE A 35 -12.45 -0.72 3.73
C ILE A 35 -13.72 -0.15 3.09
N PRO A 36 -14.81 0.03 3.85
CA PRO A 36 -16.01 0.68 3.33
C PRO A 36 -15.67 2.01 2.64
N GLU A 37 -16.21 2.23 1.44
CA GLU A 37 -15.93 3.43 0.63
C GLU A 37 -16.39 4.72 1.32
N PRO A 38 -15.76 5.87 1.02
CA PRO A 38 -16.25 7.17 1.47
C PRO A 38 -17.67 7.44 0.97
N ASP A 39 -18.54 7.89 1.87
CA ASP A 39 -19.89 8.35 1.54
C ASP A 39 -20.27 9.61 2.36
N GLU A 40 -21.46 10.14 2.09
CA GLU A 40 -21.97 11.35 2.75
C GLU A 40 -22.16 11.17 4.27
N GLU A 41 -22.34 9.94 4.77
CA GLU A 41 -22.54 9.69 6.21
C GLU A 41 -21.29 10.05 7.03
N GLU A 42 -20.10 9.98 6.43
CA GLU A 42 -18.83 10.39 7.06
C GLU A 42 -18.75 11.90 7.32
N MET A 43 -19.52 12.71 6.60
CA MET A 43 -19.56 14.18 6.77
C MET A 43 -20.32 14.62 8.02
N GLY A 44 -21.11 13.72 8.62
CA GLY A 44 -21.95 14.00 9.81
C GLY A 44 -21.19 14.12 11.13
N GLY A 45 -19.86 14.03 11.13
CA GLY A 45 -19.00 14.18 12.32
C GLY A 45 -18.99 12.96 13.26
N ALA A 46 -19.94 12.04 13.14
CA ALA A 46 -19.91 10.74 13.80
C ALA A 46 -19.31 9.69 12.87
N ILE A 47 -18.50 8.77 13.42
CA ILE A 47 -17.95 7.64 12.65
C ILE A 47 -19.09 6.67 12.31
N PRO A 48 -19.41 6.41 11.02
CA PRO A 48 -20.43 5.45 10.62
C PRO A 48 -20.16 4.05 11.15
N LYS A 49 -21.22 3.29 11.46
CA LYS A 49 -21.11 1.94 12.02
C LYS A 49 -20.25 1.00 11.16
N ARG A 50 -20.40 1.08 9.83
CA ARG A 50 -19.61 0.29 8.87
C ARG A 50 -18.10 0.49 9.02
N LEU A 51 -17.67 1.71 9.32
CA LEU A 51 -16.26 2.04 9.56
C LEU A 51 -15.81 1.64 10.97
N ALA A 52 -16.67 1.81 11.97
CA ALA A 52 -16.40 1.38 13.34
C ALA A 52 -16.19 -0.15 13.45
N GLU A 53 -16.85 -0.93 12.60
CA GLU A 53 -16.70 -2.40 12.53
C GLU A 53 -15.48 -2.84 11.71
N ASN A 54 -14.90 -1.95 10.90
CA ASN A 54 -13.70 -2.24 10.12
C ASN A 54 -12.43 -2.08 10.97
N ASN A 55 -11.69 -3.17 11.18
CA ASN A 55 -10.49 -3.15 12.02
C ASN A 55 -9.33 -2.33 11.45
N LEU A 56 -9.18 -2.22 10.12
CA LEU A 56 -8.11 -1.42 9.51
C LEU A 56 -8.34 0.05 9.82
N TYR A 57 -9.56 0.53 9.59
CA TYR A 57 -9.96 1.91 9.88
C TYR A 57 -9.90 2.20 11.38
N ARG A 58 -10.55 1.37 12.22
CA ARG A 58 -10.63 1.61 13.67
C ARG A 58 -9.27 1.69 14.35
N LYS A 59 -8.30 0.89 13.89
CA LYS A 59 -6.93 0.89 14.41
C LYS A 59 -5.99 1.85 13.67
N MET A 60 -6.53 2.65 12.76
CA MET A 60 -5.79 3.55 11.86
C MET A 60 -4.70 2.86 11.02
N GLN A 61 -4.82 1.55 10.78
CA GLN A 61 -3.85 0.81 9.99
C GLN A 61 -3.86 1.23 8.52
N ASP A 62 -5.01 1.69 8.02
CA ASP A 62 -5.16 2.37 6.73
C ASP A 62 -4.29 3.63 6.62
N VAL A 63 -4.26 4.47 7.65
CA VAL A 63 -3.38 5.65 7.72
C VAL A 63 -1.91 5.24 7.76
N GLU A 64 -1.57 4.16 8.49
CA GLU A 64 -0.20 3.62 8.48
C GLU A 64 0.22 3.13 7.10
N LEU A 65 -0.67 2.46 6.36
CA LEU A 65 -0.39 1.96 5.01
C LEU A 65 -0.04 3.12 4.05
N VAL A 66 -0.76 4.23 4.13
CA VAL A 66 -0.42 5.44 3.38
C VAL A 66 0.94 6.00 3.81
N LEU A 67 1.22 6.05 5.12
CA LEU A 67 2.52 6.53 5.59
C LEU A 67 3.67 5.61 5.13
N ARG A 68 3.46 4.28 5.12
CA ARG A 68 4.43 3.30 4.60
C ARG A 68 4.74 3.53 3.14
N PHE A 69 3.74 3.84 2.32
CA PHE A 69 3.94 4.17 0.90
C PHE A 69 4.99 5.27 0.72
N PHE A 70 4.84 6.39 1.45
CA PHE A 70 5.81 7.48 1.37
C PHE A 70 7.15 7.14 2.02
N ALA A 71 7.13 6.47 3.18
CA ALA A 71 8.35 6.14 3.91
C ALA A 71 9.22 5.13 3.17
N PHE A 72 8.65 4.16 2.46
CA PHE A 72 9.40 3.12 1.76
C PHE A 72 10.04 3.62 0.46
N ARG A 73 9.63 4.78 -0.07
CA ARG A 73 10.40 5.50 -1.10
C ARG A 73 11.76 6.01 -0.61
N HIS A 74 11.95 6.01 0.71
CA HIS A 74 13.19 6.34 1.40
C HIS A 74 13.71 5.15 2.22
N ILE A 75 13.41 3.91 1.79
CA ILE A 75 13.73 2.69 2.53
C ILE A 75 15.22 2.56 2.87
N GLU A 76 16.11 3.21 2.12
CA GLU A 76 17.53 3.31 2.45
C GLU A 76 17.78 3.93 3.83
N LYS A 77 16.93 4.87 4.25
CA LYS A 77 17.00 5.57 5.56
C LYS A 77 16.46 4.75 6.71
N TRP A 78 15.75 3.65 6.43
CA TRP A 78 15.40 2.69 7.47
C TRP A 78 16.66 1.89 7.84
N ASP A 79 17.43 2.37 8.81
CA ASP A 79 18.71 1.74 9.19
C ASP A 79 18.74 1.41 10.68
N ARG A 80 18.92 0.12 11.00
CA ARG A 80 19.13 -0.43 12.36
C ARG A 80 18.11 0.02 13.43
N ILE A 81 16.91 0.44 13.02
CA ILE A 81 15.79 0.79 13.89
C ILE A 81 14.56 -0.04 13.56
N THR A 82 13.59 -0.08 14.46
CA THR A 82 12.32 -0.75 14.20
C THR A 82 11.50 0.00 13.14
N LEU A 83 10.59 -0.69 12.45
CA LEU A 83 9.68 -0.05 11.50
C LEU A 83 8.84 1.04 12.17
N LYS A 84 8.41 0.81 13.41
CA LYS A 84 7.68 1.79 14.22
C LYS A 84 8.47 3.08 14.40
N GLU A 85 9.72 2.98 14.84
CA GLU A 85 10.61 4.13 15.02
C GLU A 85 10.87 4.84 13.70
N TYR A 86 11.09 4.08 12.62
CA TYR A 86 11.28 4.63 11.29
C TYR A 86 10.08 5.46 10.83
N LEU A 87 8.86 4.93 10.97
CA LEU A 87 7.64 5.64 10.61
C LEU A 87 7.39 6.86 11.50
N ASN A 88 7.74 6.80 12.79
CA ASN A 88 7.66 7.97 13.68
C ASN A 88 8.59 9.10 13.20
N LEU A 89 9.86 8.77 12.92
CA LEU A 89 10.84 9.74 12.43
C LEU A 89 10.43 10.32 11.08
N PHE A 90 9.97 9.46 10.16
CA PHE A 90 9.50 9.89 8.84
C PHE A 90 8.31 10.86 8.97
N LEU A 91 7.33 10.55 9.82
CA LEU A 91 6.17 11.42 10.05
C LEU A 91 6.57 12.78 10.64
N GLN A 92 7.47 12.80 11.64
CA GLN A 92 7.97 14.04 12.24
C GLN A 92 8.66 14.93 11.21
N GLN A 93 9.53 14.37 10.38
CA GLN A 93 10.22 15.12 9.31
C GLN A 93 9.25 15.56 8.21
N GLY A 94 8.32 14.68 7.83
CA GLY A 94 7.32 14.98 6.83
C GLY A 94 6.36 16.10 7.23
N ASN A 95 6.13 16.31 8.53
CA ASN A 95 5.36 17.43 9.04
C ASN A 95 6.03 18.81 8.85
N LEU A 96 7.30 18.84 8.42
CA LEU A 96 8.04 20.06 8.09
C LEU A 96 8.04 20.37 6.58
N LEU A 97 7.46 19.49 5.75
CA LEU A 97 7.36 19.68 4.31
C LEU A 97 6.40 20.83 3.98
N ASN A 98 6.68 21.52 2.87
CA ASN A 98 5.79 22.56 2.35
C ASN A 98 4.62 21.95 1.56
N ASP A 99 3.59 22.76 1.34
CA ASP A 99 2.35 22.35 0.71
C ASP A 99 2.56 21.80 -0.71
N ASN A 100 3.45 22.39 -1.51
CA ASN A 100 3.74 21.91 -2.87
C ASN A 100 4.27 20.46 -2.89
N VAL A 101 5.12 20.10 -1.91
CA VAL A 101 5.61 18.72 -1.79
C VAL A 101 4.47 17.81 -1.34
N LEU A 102 3.65 18.24 -0.38
CA LEU A 102 2.50 17.47 0.10
C LEU A 102 1.44 17.25 -1.00
N ASP A 103 1.24 18.22 -1.89
CA ASP A 103 0.36 18.09 -3.05
C ASP A 103 0.89 17.07 -4.05
N SER A 104 2.19 17.08 -4.33
CA SER A 104 2.79 16.05 -5.19
C SER A 104 2.70 14.65 -4.58
N TYR A 105 2.78 14.52 -3.26
CA TYR A 105 2.57 13.25 -2.54
C TYR A 105 1.13 12.75 -2.70
N GLN A 106 0.15 13.65 -2.62
CA GLN A 106 -1.25 13.30 -2.83
C GLN A 106 -1.51 12.79 -4.24
N VAL A 107 -1.02 13.49 -5.26
CA VAL A 107 -1.15 13.09 -6.67
C VAL A 107 -0.52 11.72 -6.88
N LEU A 108 0.74 11.57 -6.45
CA LEU A 108 1.49 10.32 -6.61
C LEU A 108 0.77 9.11 -6.00
N PHE A 109 0.25 9.24 -4.77
CA PHE A 109 -0.46 8.14 -4.11
C PHE A 109 -1.77 7.78 -4.83
N ARG A 110 -2.55 8.80 -5.23
CA ARG A 110 -3.84 8.59 -5.91
C ARG A 110 -3.65 7.92 -7.26
N ASP A 111 -2.75 8.46 -8.08
CA ASP A 111 -2.45 7.92 -9.41
C ASP A 111 -1.92 6.49 -9.32
N THR A 112 -1.05 6.20 -8.35
CA THR A 112 -0.56 4.83 -8.11
C THR A 112 -1.70 3.90 -7.68
N SER A 113 -2.55 4.34 -6.75
CA SER A 113 -3.68 3.54 -6.27
C SER A 113 -4.68 3.24 -7.38
N ASP A 114 -4.94 4.22 -8.25
CA ASP A 114 -5.87 4.06 -9.38
C ASP A 114 -5.30 3.13 -10.44
N LEU A 115 -4.00 3.23 -10.76
CA LEU A 115 -3.33 2.29 -11.66
C LEU A 115 -3.40 0.85 -11.14
N VAL A 116 -3.04 0.64 -9.86
CA VAL A 116 -3.06 -0.70 -9.27
C VAL A 116 -4.49 -1.27 -9.24
N TYR A 117 -5.48 -0.45 -8.91
CA TYR A 117 -6.88 -0.87 -8.92
C TYR A 117 -7.39 -1.17 -10.34
N GLU A 118 -7.03 -0.40 -11.35
CA GLU A 118 -7.40 -0.68 -12.75
C GLU A 118 -6.83 -2.04 -13.21
N ILE A 119 -5.62 -2.38 -12.77
CA ILE A 119 -4.98 -3.64 -13.13
C ILE A 119 -5.49 -4.81 -12.31
N PHE A 120 -5.78 -4.69 -11.01
CA PHE A 120 -6.04 -5.86 -10.16
C PHE A 120 -7.38 -5.84 -9.42
N GLU A 121 -8.14 -4.75 -9.54
CA GLU A 121 -9.40 -4.53 -8.84
C GLU A 121 -9.24 -4.77 -7.32
N GLU A 122 -10.22 -5.38 -6.67
CA GLU A 122 -10.23 -5.64 -5.22
C GLU A 122 -9.16 -6.64 -4.76
N HIS A 123 -8.48 -7.32 -5.68
CA HIS A 123 -7.55 -8.40 -5.37
C HIS A 123 -6.07 -7.99 -5.44
N ALA A 124 -5.78 -6.71 -5.65
CA ALA A 124 -4.44 -6.13 -5.80
C ALA A 124 -3.39 -6.58 -4.77
N PHE A 125 -3.79 -6.78 -3.51
CA PHE A 125 -2.87 -7.12 -2.42
C PHE A 125 -3.08 -8.54 -1.86
N CYS A 126 -3.85 -9.36 -2.56
CA CYS A 126 -4.08 -10.77 -2.24
C CYS A 126 -2.93 -11.65 -2.74
N LEU A 127 -2.72 -12.80 -2.08
CA LEU A 127 -1.67 -13.75 -2.43
C LEU A 127 -2.25 -15.08 -2.85
N PHE A 128 -1.56 -15.84 -3.69
CA PHE A 128 -1.85 -17.26 -3.88
C PHE A 128 -1.08 -18.09 -2.87
N ARG A 129 -1.78 -18.99 -2.16
CA ARG A 129 -1.16 -19.85 -1.15
C ARG A 129 -1.68 -21.27 -1.25
N VAL A 130 -0.82 -22.23 -0.90
CA VAL A 130 -1.22 -23.63 -0.75
C VAL A 130 -2.07 -23.77 0.51
N ARG A 131 -3.30 -24.24 0.34
CA ARG A 131 -4.21 -24.67 1.42
C ARG A 131 -4.80 -26.02 1.05
N GLU A 132 -4.79 -26.97 2.00
CA GLU A 132 -5.36 -28.31 1.80
C GLU A 132 -4.80 -28.99 0.53
N ASN A 133 -3.48 -28.87 0.30
CA ASN A 133 -2.78 -29.37 -0.89
C ASN A 133 -3.25 -28.79 -2.25
N SER A 134 -3.92 -27.64 -2.24
CA SER A 134 -4.36 -26.93 -3.44
C SER A 134 -3.98 -25.45 -3.41
N TRP A 135 -3.65 -24.87 -4.56
CA TRP A 135 -3.43 -23.44 -4.69
C TRP A 135 -4.77 -22.71 -4.58
N LYS A 136 -4.89 -21.81 -3.62
CA LYS A 136 -6.06 -20.97 -3.43
C LYS A 136 -5.63 -19.51 -3.27
N MET A 137 -6.38 -18.61 -3.87
CA MET A 137 -6.23 -17.19 -3.58
C MET A 137 -6.60 -16.93 -2.12
N TYR A 138 -5.67 -16.34 -1.39
CA TYR A 138 -5.90 -15.82 -0.05
C TYR A 138 -6.66 -14.51 -0.19
N ASN A 139 -7.96 -14.57 0.08
CA ASN A 139 -8.93 -13.48 -0.07
C ASN A 139 -8.78 -12.32 0.95
N ARG A 140 -7.56 -12.09 1.46
CA ARG A 140 -7.27 -10.97 2.36
C ARG A 140 -6.04 -10.22 1.87
N PRO A 141 -6.12 -8.89 1.70
CA PRO A 141 -4.99 -8.07 1.32
C PRO A 141 -3.89 -8.13 2.39
N THR A 142 -2.64 -8.07 1.97
CA THR A 142 -1.48 -8.17 2.86
C THR A 142 -0.48 -7.04 2.64
N LYS A 143 0.10 -6.56 3.75
CA LYS A 143 1.20 -5.58 3.73
C LYS A 143 2.40 -6.08 2.91
N VAL A 144 2.63 -7.40 2.92
CA VAL A 144 3.71 -8.09 2.20
C VAL A 144 3.64 -7.89 0.69
N VAL A 145 2.43 -7.83 0.12
CA VAL A 145 2.22 -7.49 -1.29
C VAL A 145 2.14 -5.99 -1.48
N TYR A 146 1.35 -5.31 -0.65
CA TYR A 146 1.11 -3.88 -0.77
C TYR A 146 2.40 -3.05 -0.80
N ASP A 147 3.29 -3.27 0.17
CA ASP A 147 4.49 -2.47 0.35
C ASP A 147 5.38 -2.45 -0.92
N PRO A 148 5.77 -3.61 -1.51
CA PRO A 148 6.55 -3.63 -2.74
C PRO A 148 5.72 -3.33 -4.01
N MET A 149 4.46 -3.75 -4.09
CA MET A 149 3.57 -3.49 -5.25
C MET A 149 3.40 -1.99 -5.47
N MET A 150 2.98 -1.25 -4.44
CA MET A 150 2.77 0.18 -4.56
C MET A 150 4.08 0.93 -4.84
N TYR A 151 5.20 0.49 -4.28
CA TYR A 151 6.51 1.05 -4.60
C TYR A 151 6.79 0.94 -6.09
N VAL A 152 6.76 -0.29 -6.64
CA VAL A 152 7.11 -0.54 -8.05
C VAL A 152 6.16 0.20 -8.98
N MET A 153 4.85 0.08 -8.76
CA MET A 153 3.84 0.68 -9.63
C MET A 153 3.93 2.22 -9.66
N SER A 154 4.33 2.85 -8.56
CA SER A 154 4.56 4.30 -8.52
C SER A 154 5.75 4.76 -9.38
N THR A 155 6.65 3.85 -9.78
CA THR A 155 7.78 4.14 -10.68
C THR A 155 7.42 3.99 -12.16
N TYR A 156 6.24 3.42 -12.46
CA TYR A 156 5.75 3.15 -13.81
C TYR A 156 4.54 3.99 -14.21
N LEU A 157 4.25 5.08 -13.49
CA LEU A 157 3.13 5.98 -13.81
C LEU A 157 3.21 6.58 -15.22
N ASP A 158 4.42 6.86 -15.71
CA ASP A 158 4.64 7.39 -17.08
C ASP A 158 4.32 6.35 -18.16
N CYS A 159 4.30 5.07 -17.81
CA CYS A 159 3.99 3.94 -18.70
C CYS A 159 2.66 3.25 -18.32
N LYS A 160 1.79 3.94 -17.58
CA LYS A 160 0.56 3.34 -17.04
C LYS A 160 -0.34 2.73 -18.13
N ASP A 161 -0.41 3.37 -19.29
CA ASP A 161 -1.29 2.92 -20.38
C ASP A 161 -0.82 1.57 -20.96
N GLU A 162 0.49 1.35 -21.05
CA GLU A 162 1.08 0.06 -21.48
C GLU A 162 0.73 -1.06 -20.50
N LEU A 163 0.81 -0.79 -19.19
CA LEU A 163 0.46 -1.76 -18.15
C LEU A 163 -1.03 -2.07 -18.15
N ILE A 164 -1.89 -1.06 -18.35
CA ILE A 164 -3.34 -1.23 -18.41
C ILE A 164 -3.72 -2.05 -19.65
N GLU A 165 -3.08 -1.83 -20.81
CA GLU A 165 -3.33 -2.62 -22.02
C GLU A 165 -2.99 -4.10 -21.83
N GLN A 166 -2.00 -4.42 -20.98
CA GLN A 166 -1.58 -5.78 -20.67
C GLN A 166 -2.27 -6.39 -19.43
N LYS A 167 -3.28 -5.74 -18.84
CA LYS A 167 -3.83 -6.12 -17.52
C LYS A 167 -4.29 -7.58 -17.43
N ASP A 168 -4.95 -8.12 -18.46
CA ASP A 168 -5.45 -9.51 -18.43
C ASP A 168 -4.28 -10.53 -18.38
N ARG A 169 -3.20 -10.23 -19.10
CA ARG A 169 -1.99 -11.03 -19.08
C ARG A 169 -1.28 -10.91 -17.74
N ILE A 170 -1.13 -9.69 -17.22
CA ILE A 170 -0.57 -9.43 -15.89
C ILE A 170 -1.31 -10.20 -14.81
N ARG A 171 -2.66 -10.19 -14.82
CA ARG A 171 -3.50 -10.94 -13.87
C ARG A 171 -3.29 -12.44 -13.94
N THR A 172 -3.04 -12.98 -15.14
CA THR A 172 -2.78 -14.41 -15.32
C THR A 172 -1.38 -14.77 -14.82
N ASP A 173 -0.38 -14.00 -15.22
CA ASP A 173 1.03 -14.31 -14.97
C ASP A 173 1.42 -14.02 -13.50
N ILE A 174 0.75 -13.09 -12.80
CA ILE A 174 1.01 -12.82 -11.37
C ILE A 174 0.68 -14.03 -10.49
N GLU A 175 -0.26 -14.90 -10.91
CA GLU A 175 -0.59 -16.10 -10.16
C GLU A 175 0.60 -17.08 -10.11
N GLU A 176 1.23 -17.33 -11.27
CA GLU A 176 2.41 -18.18 -11.37
C GLU A 176 3.61 -17.53 -10.68
N PHE A 177 3.78 -16.21 -10.81
CA PHE A 177 4.81 -15.47 -10.08
C PHE A 177 4.74 -15.70 -8.56
N TYR A 178 3.54 -15.67 -7.96
CA TYR A 178 3.40 -15.96 -6.53
C TYR A 178 3.68 -17.41 -6.16
N LYS A 179 3.49 -18.37 -7.08
CA LYS A 179 3.83 -19.78 -6.85
C LYS A 179 5.34 -19.97 -6.89
N ASP A 180 6.02 -19.35 -7.85
CA ASP A 180 7.47 -19.42 -8.02
C ASP A 180 8.22 -18.73 -6.88
N HIS A 181 7.66 -17.66 -6.32
CA HIS A 181 8.24 -16.88 -5.22
C HIS A 181 7.47 -17.04 -3.89
N TYR A 182 6.94 -18.24 -3.65
CA TYR A 182 6.07 -18.50 -2.49
C TYR A 182 6.74 -18.21 -1.14
N ASP A 183 8.03 -18.50 -1.00
CA ASP A 183 8.77 -18.32 0.25
C ASP A 183 8.98 -16.84 0.56
N GLU A 184 9.29 -16.04 -0.46
CA GLU A 184 9.46 -14.59 -0.35
C GLU A 184 8.15 -13.92 0.04
N PHE A 185 7.01 -14.33 -0.54
CA PHE A 185 5.69 -13.76 -0.24
C PHE A 185 4.95 -14.45 0.92
N GLY A 186 5.54 -15.47 1.56
CA GLY A 186 4.96 -16.20 2.69
C GLY A 186 4.69 -15.33 3.92
N GLY A 187 5.35 -14.17 4.04
CA GLY A 187 5.06 -13.13 5.03
C GLY A 187 5.64 -13.33 6.42
N ARG A 188 6.56 -14.29 6.60
CA ARG A 188 7.28 -14.50 7.86
C ARG A 188 8.31 -13.39 8.13
N ASN A 189 8.91 -12.83 7.07
CA ASN A 189 9.98 -11.85 7.17
C ASN A 189 9.51 -10.50 6.59
N THR A 190 9.56 -9.44 7.40
CA THR A 190 9.05 -8.10 7.05
C THR A 190 10.09 -7.00 7.28
N GLY A 191 11.36 -7.38 7.39
CA GLY A 191 12.46 -6.44 7.54
C GLY A 191 12.76 -5.71 6.24
N LYS A 192 13.61 -4.68 6.33
CA LYS A 192 14.05 -3.87 5.19
C LYS A 192 14.49 -4.70 3.98
N ASN A 193 15.38 -5.67 4.19
CA ASN A 193 15.93 -6.47 3.09
C ASN A 193 14.86 -7.35 2.44
N ASP A 194 13.88 -7.83 3.21
CA ASP A 194 12.77 -8.61 2.65
C ASP A 194 11.84 -7.73 1.81
N VAL A 195 11.63 -6.47 2.19
CA VAL A 195 10.86 -5.51 1.38
C VAL A 195 11.61 -5.19 0.10
N ILE A 196 12.92 -4.93 0.18
CA ILE A 196 13.77 -4.64 -0.99
C ILE A 196 13.78 -5.82 -1.97
N GLY A 197 13.98 -7.06 -1.49
CA GLY A 197 13.97 -8.23 -2.37
C GLY A 197 12.63 -8.41 -3.10
N ARG A 198 11.50 -8.12 -2.45
CA ARG A 198 10.19 -8.16 -3.12
C ARG A 198 9.98 -7.02 -4.11
N ILE A 199 10.52 -5.84 -3.84
CA ILE A 199 10.55 -4.73 -4.81
C ILE A 199 11.30 -5.17 -6.06
N GLU A 200 12.47 -5.79 -5.91
CA GLU A 200 13.27 -6.28 -7.04
C GLU A 200 12.51 -7.33 -7.87
N LEU A 201 11.91 -8.32 -7.22
CA LEU A 201 11.11 -9.36 -7.89
C LEU A 201 9.90 -8.80 -8.64
N LEU A 202 9.12 -7.90 -8.01
CA LEU A 202 7.98 -7.29 -8.68
C LEU A 202 8.43 -6.33 -9.79
N ASN A 203 9.55 -5.64 -9.62
CA ASN A 203 10.09 -4.78 -10.66
C ASN A 203 10.47 -5.58 -11.91
N GLU A 204 11.14 -6.73 -11.74
CA GLU A 204 11.45 -7.66 -12.83
C GLU A 204 10.18 -8.26 -13.44
N PHE A 205 9.16 -8.54 -12.63
CA PHE A 205 7.88 -9.02 -13.15
C PHE A 205 7.21 -7.99 -14.06
N PHE A 206 7.05 -6.74 -13.60
CA PHE A 206 6.33 -5.71 -14.35
C PHE A 206 7.11 -5.19 -15.56
N SER A 207 8.45 -5.20 -15.55
CA SER A 207 9.24 -4.74 -16.69
C SER A 207 8.99 -5.54 -17.96
N LYS A 208 8.54 -6.80 -17.85
CA LYS A 208 8.20 -7.68 -18.99
C LYS A 208 7.03 -7.17 -19.84
N TYR A 209 6.24 -6.24 -19.33
CA TYR A 209 5.06 -5.68 -20.00
C TYR A 209 5.29 -4.26 -20.53
N LEU A 210 6.50 -3.73 -20.37
CA LEU A 210 6.86 -2.39 -20.83
C LEU A 210 7.68 -2.52 -22.12
N VAL A 211 7.33 -1.73 -23.14
CA VAL A 211 8.03 -1.76 -24.42
C VAL A 211 9.28 -0.87 -24.33
N GLY A 212 10.47 -1.48 -24.48
CA GLY A 212 11.71 -0.72 -24.70
C GLY A 212 12.54 -0.38 -23.45
N ARG A 213 12.47 -1.19 -22.39
CA ARG A 213 13.39 -1.15 -21.24
C ARG A 213 13.92 -2.53 -20.87
#